data_AF-A0AAJ2WHZ9-F1
#
_entry.id   AF-A0AAJ2WHZ9-F1
#
_cell.length_a   1.000
_cell.length_b   1.000
_cell.length_c   1.000
_cell.angle_alpha   90.00
_cell.angle_beta   90.00
_cell.angle_gamma   90.00
#
_symmetry.space_group_name_H-M   'P 1'
#
loop_
_entity.id
_entity.type
_entity.pdbx_description
1 polymer ?
#
loop_
_entity_poly.entity_id
_entity_poly.type
_entity_poly.pdbx_seq_one_letter_code
_entity_poly.pdbx_strand_id
1 'polypeptide(L)'
;MARVATVSKTNFYNRIAENIGKPRTYNVDVIPDGVQNLLKNSIENEHYNASIRLKCYDLSKNVISTTYIDVFLNVCSLYYNNLTFTADVFRIDHMKRNKILDMNPKFIDDKCEIICDAIDRAMFFFNTRCGIRDIKEINYSLMIVLVSTVFIDDTWFNDKQVHKKLEAWYWSAIFSGEYDKDQNVRMITNLQAMVRQFTKKSNADWLNKMMKNVLETKYFSDEGVLLLEYADEDRYPKTVLRNFFCQYLLAQTYRDMFDNSKLVSVFAEEENELEAHHIIPLGSATKVGDSTKDLRNKNSSIYNSPLNFVLITKNSNRDISDKSLHDYAQSLTVEAKAKLYISNYDGKVDDLTTKSYLKNRYSMLNGVIRSHIAGLLV
;
A
#
# COMPACT_ATOMS: atom_id res chain seq x y z
N MET A 1 3.78 3.00 27.72
CA MET A 1 5.22 2.70 27.91
C MET A 1 5.69 3.01 29.33
N ALA A 2 5.59 4.24 29.85
CA ALA A 2 6.06 4.58 31.22
C ALA A 2 5.48 3.69 32.34
N ARG A 3 4.22 3.24 32.22
CA ARG A 3 3.61 2.33 33.21
C ARG A 3 4.26 0.95 33.26
N VAL A 4 4.92 0.48 32.20
CA VAL A 4 5.62 -0.82 32.21
C VAL A 4 6.80 -0.81 33.19
N ALA A 5 7.37 0.37 33.47
CA ALA A 5 8.42 0.53 34.48
C ALA A 5 7.97 0.13 35.89
N THR A 6 6.65 0.04 36.17
CA THR A 6 6.15 -0.44 37.47
C THR A 6 6.21 -1.96 37.61
N VAL A 7 6.42 -2.70 36.51
CA VAL A 7 6.44 -4.17 36.49
C VAL A 7 7.73 -4.76 35.90
N SER A 8 8.52 -3.96 35.19
CA SER A 8 9.80 -4.37 34.61
C SER A 8 10.85 -3.27 34.75
N LYS A 9 12.09 -3.68 35.05
CA LYS A 9 13.25 -2.76 35.13
C LYS A 9 13.92 -2.54 33.78
N THR A 10 13.57 -3.34 32.77
CA THR A 10 14.12 -3.22 31.42
C THR A 10 13.61 -1.95 30.76
N ASN A 11 14.49 -1.24 30.05
CA ASN A 11 14.07 -0.10 29.25
C ASN A 11 13.12 -0.59 28.14
N PHE A 12 11.84 -0.29 28.28
CA PHE A 12 10.80 -0.82 27.40
C PHE A 12 10.92 -0.32 25.95
N TYR A 13 11.43 0.90 25.74
CA TYR A 13 11.68 1.42 24.41
C TYR A 13 12.80 0.63 23.72
N ASN A 14 13.90 0.37 24.43
CA ASN A 14 15.00 -0.44 23.91
C ASN A 14 14.55 -1.87 23.64
N ARG A 15 13.73 -2.47 24.51
CA ARG A 15 13.15 -3.80 24.29
C ARG A 15 12.33 -3.86 22.98
N ILE A 16 11.52 -2.84 22.69
CA ILE A 16 10.79 -2.76 21.42
C ILE A 16 11.78 -2.63 20.24
N ALA A 17 12.78 -1.75 20.34
CA ALA A 17 13.77 -1.54 19.28
C ALA A 17 14.57 -2.82 18.98
N GLU A 18 15.04 -3.51 20.02
CA GLU A 18 15.71 -4.81 19.93
C GLU A 18 14.80 -5.86 19.30
N ASN A 19 13.52 -5.89 19.68
CA ASN A 19 12.57 -6.81 19.08
C ASN A 19 12.33 -6.50 17.59
N ILE A 20 12.22 -5.24 17.20
CA ILE A 20 12.10 -4.85 15.78
C ILE A 20 13.32 -5.36 14.99
N GLY A 21 14.53 -5.21 15.55
CA GLY A 21 15.79 -5.57 14.89
C GLY A 21 16.18 -7.05 14.93
N LYS A 22 15.49 -7.91 15.69
CA LYS A 22 15.86 -9.34 15.78
C LYS A 22 15.66 -10.06 14.44
N PRO A 23 16.40 -11.14 14.16
CA PRO A 23 16.15 -12.02 13.01
C PRO A 23 14.71 -12.56 12.98
N ARG A 24 14.16 -12.75 11.77
CA ARG A 24 12.76 -13.10 11.55
C ARG A 24 12.64 -14.29 10.60
N THR A 25 11.65 -15.14 10.85
CA THR A 25 11.28 -16.25 9.98
C THR A 25 9.93 -15.99 9.35
N TYR A 26 9.82 -16.22 8.04
CA TYR A 26 8.58 -16.02 7.30
C TYR A 26 8.19 -17.29 6.56
N ASN A 27 6.89 -17.57 6.50
CA ASN A 27 6.38 -18.62 5.63
C ASN A 27 6.44 -18.13 4.18
N VAL A 28 7.20 -18.80 3.33
CA VAL A 28 7.35 -18.42 1.92
C VAL A 28 6.13 -18.78 1.08
N ASP A 29 5.27 -19.69 1.55
CA ASP A 29 4.11 -20.18 0.80
C ASP A 29 2.98 -19.15 0.70
N VAL A 30 2.97 -18.16 1.60
CA VAL A 30 1.99 -17.07 1.59
C VAL A 30 2.35 -15.93 0.62
N ILE A 31 3.60 -15.92 0.13
CA ILE A 31 4.11 -14.93 -0.83
C ILE A 31 3.53 -15.21 -2.22
N PRO A 32 3.16 -14.18 -3.01
CA PRO A 32 2.82 -14.36 -4.42
C PRO A 32 3.98 -14.93 -5.23
N ASP A 33 3.69 -15.86 -6.15
CA ASP A 33 4.71 -16.61 -6.91
C ASP A 33 5.71 -15.69 -7.65
N GLY A 34 5.24 -14.58 -8.22
CA GLY A 34 6.09 -13.60 -8.91
C GLY A 34 7.08 -12.86 -8.00
N VAL A 35 6.78 -12.77 -6.71
CA VAL A 35 7.62 -12.12 -5.68
C VAL A 35 8.53 -13.14 -4.99
N GLN A 36 8.08 -14.38 -4.86
CA GLN A 36 8.80 -15.43 -4.15
C GLN A 36 10.23 -15.59 -4.68
N ASN A 37 10.42 -15.60 -6.01
CA ASN A 37 11.75 -15.71 -6.63
C ASN A 37 12.70 -14.57 -6.30
N LEU A 38 12.19 -13.38 -5.98
CA LEU A 38 13.00 -12.20 -5.64
C LEU A 38 13.43 -12.21 -4.18
N LEU A 39 12.63 -12.82 -3.31
CA LEU A 39 12.78 -12.69 -1.86
C LEU A 39 13.21 -13.97 -1.15
N LYS A 40 12.97 -15.15 -1.75
CA LYS A 40 13.18 -16.46 -1.13
C LYS A 40 14.57 -16.62 -0.52
N ASN A 41 15.63 -16.31 -1.28
CA ASN A 41 17.01 -16.43 -0.79
C ASN A 41 17.29 -15.52 0.42
N SER A 42 16.69 -14.33 0.48
CA SER A 42 16.88 -13.41 1.60
C SER A 42 16.17 -13.88 2.87
N ILE A 43 14.99 -14.51 2.71
CA ILE A 43 14.26 -15.13 3.82
C ILE A 43 15.01 -16.38 4.32
N GLU A 44 15.43 -17.28 3.43
CA GLU A 44 16.09 -18.53 3.79
C GLU A 44 17.44 -18.33 4.48
N ASN A 45 18.12 -17.22 4.20
CA ASN A 45 19.39 -16.84 4.85
C ASN A 45 19.22 -15.84 6.01
N GLU A 46 17.99 -15.61 6.49
CA GLU A 46 17.69 -14.68 7.61
C GLU A 46 18.16 -13.22 7.40
N HIS A 47 18.34 -12.79 6.15
CA HIS A 47 18.76 -11.44 5.78
C HIS A 47 17.58 -10.48 5.57
N TYR A 48 16.35 -10.98 5.64
CA TYR A 48 15.15 -10.18 5.49
C TYR A 48 14.46 -9.93 6.85
N ASN A 49 14.13 -8.67 7.11
CA ASN A 49 13.28 -8.25 8.23
C ASN A 49 12.33 -7.16 7.71
N ALA A 50 11.02 -7.44 7.75
CA ALA A 50 10.01 -6.58 7.16
C ALA A 50 9.89 -5.22 7.86
N SER A 51 9.95 -5.19 9.19
CA SER A 51 9.89 -3.95 9.97
C SER A 51 11.09 -3.04 9.71
N ILE A 52 12.29 -3.60 9.60
CA ILE A 52 13.49 -2.84 9.23
C ILE A 52 13.38 -2.35 7.79
N ARG A 53 12.96 -3.22 6.87
CA ARG A 53 12.80 -2.86 5.45
C ARG A 53 11.80 -1.72 5.25
N LEU A 54 10.69 -1.73 5.97
CA LEU A 54 9.65 -0.69 5.90
C LEU A 54 9.93 0.50 6.83
N LYS A 55 11.17 0.64 7.33
CA LYS A 55 11.63 1.79 8.12
C LYS A 55 10.78 2.03 9.38
N CYS A 56 10.30 0.95 10.00
CA CYS A 56 9.65 1.03 11.32
C CYS A 56 10.63 1.48 12.42
N TYR A 57 11.93 1.25 12.22
CA TYR A 57 12.99 1.65 13.13
C TYR A 57 14.20 2.17 12.33
N ASP A 58 14.63 3.40 12.66
CA ASP A 58 15.86 4.00 12.15
C ASP A 58 17.03 3.58 13.05
N LEU A 59 17.75 2.55 12.59
CA LEU A 59 18.94 2.01 13.27
C LEU A 59 20.02 3.07 13.53
N SER A 60 20.18 4.03 12.61
CA SER A 60 21.24 5.05 12.71
C SER A 60 20.96 6.09 13.79
N LYS A 61 19.69 6.35 14.07
CA LYS A 61 19.24 7.35 15.06
C LYS A 61 18.70 6.73 16.34
N ASN A 62 18.54 5.41 16.38
CA ASN A 62 17.81 4.71 17.44
C ASN A 62 16.38 5.27 17.64
N VAL A 63 15.67 5.49 16.53
CA VAL A 63 14.32 6.09 16.52
C VAL A 63 13.28 5.12 15.95
N ILE A 64 12.31 4.72 16.77
CA ILE A 64 11.13 3.98 16.31
C ILE A 64 10.14 4.97 15.67
N SER A 65 9.57 4.60 14.53
CA SER A 65 8.54 5.38 13.85
C SER A 65 7.35 5.65 14.77
N THR A 66 6.87 6.90 14.80
CA THR A 66 5.68 7.27 15.58
C THR A 66 4.46 6.46 15.16
N THR A 67 4.30 6.21 13.85
CA THR A 67 3.25 5.33 13.31
C THR A 67 3.34 3.92 13.89
N TYR A 68 4.54 3.37 14.05
CA TYR A 68 4.73 2.05 14.65
C TYR A 68 4.28 2.04 16.12
N ILE A 69 4.63 3.06 16.90
CA ILE A 69 4.21 3.17 18.31
C ILE A 69 2.69 3.29 18.44
N ASP A 70 2.05 4.08 17.59
CA ASP A 70 0.58 4.22 17.59
C ASP A 70 -0.10 2.90 17.22
N VAL A 71 0.43 2.19 16.22
CA VAL A 71 -0.06 0.85 15.85
C VAL A 71 0.13 -0.12 17.01
N PHE A 72 1.31 -0.17 17.63
CA PHE A 72 1.60 -1.04 18.78
C PHE A 72 0.59 -0.84 19.91
N LEU A 73 0.30 0.41 20.27
CA LEU A 73 -0.65 0.71 21.34
C LEU A 73 -2.08 0.28 20.99
N ASN A 74 -2.51 0.52 19.75
CA ASN A 74 -3.84 0.13 19.29
C ASN A 74 -4.00 -1.39 19.22
N VAL A 75 -3.04 -2.11 18.63
CA VAL A 75 -3.05 -3.58 18.52
C VAL A 75 -3.00 -4.22 19.90
N CYS A 76 -2.12 -3.74 20.79
CA CYS A 76 -2.03 -4.20 22.18
C CYS A 76 -3.36 -4.02 22.91
N SER A 77 -4.04 -2.89 22.72
CA SER A 77 -5.32 -2.60 23.38
C SER A 77 -6.47 -3.44 22.80
N LEU A 78 -6.52 -3.64 21.49
CA LEU A 78 -7.51 -4.54 20.88
C LEU A 78 -7.33 -5.97 21.38
N TYR A 79 -6.09 -6.46 21.46
CA TYR A 79 -5.79 -7.79 21.95
C TYR A 79 -6.09 -7.95 23.44
N TYR A 80 -5.72 -6.97 24.28
CA TYR A 80 -6.02 -6.96 25.71
C TYR A 80 -7.52 -7.13 26.00
N ASN A 81 -8.37 -6.49 25.21
CA ASN A 81 -9.82 -6.54 25.39
C ASN A 81 -10.49 -7.72 24.65
N ASN A 82 -9.75 -8.52 23.86
CA ASN A 82 -10.32 -9.60 23.05
C ASN A 82 -9.32 -10.73 22.74
N LEU A 83 -8.90 -11.48 23.75
CA LEU A 83 -7.91 -12.56 23.60
C LEU A 83 -8.38 -13.74 22.75
N THR A 84 -9.69 -13.95 22.64
CA THR A 84 -10.29 -15.08 21.93
C THR A 84 -10.66 -14.77 20.49
N PHE A 85 -10.36 -13.56 20.00
CA PHE A 85 -10.75 -13.11 18.67
C PHE A 85 -12.25 -13.27 18.39
N THR A 86 -13.09 -12.95 19.37
CA THR A 86 -14.54 -12.93 19.15
C THR A 86 -14.90 -11.66 18.38
N ALA A 87 -15.39 -11.78 17.15
CA ALA A 87 -15.58 -10.64 16.27
C ALA A 87 -16.31 -9.45 16.93
N ASP A 88 -17.50 -9.66 17.49
CA ASP A 88 -18.35 -8.59 18.03
C ASP A 88 -17.79 -7.94 19.32
N VAL A 89 -16.70 -8.49 19.87
CA VAL A 89 -15.98 -7.91 21.01
C VAL A 89 -15.02 -6.80 20.55
N PHE A 90 -14.53 -6.80 19.30
CA PHE A 90 -13.74 -5.67 18.80
C PHE A 90 -14.61 -4.41 18.71
N ARG A 91 -14.19 -3.33 19.38
CA ARG A 91 -14.93 -2.08 19.48
C ARG A 91 -14.01 -0.87 19.32
N ILE A 92 -14.54 0.21 18.77
CA ILE A 92 -13.82 1.48 18.59
C ILE A 92 -13.31 2.01 19.94
N ASP A 93 -14.09 1.83 21.00
CA ASP A 93 -13.73 2.28 22.35
C ASP A 93 -12.40 1.68 22.82
N HIS A 94 -12.04 0.48 22.37
CA HIS A 94 -10.78 -0.16 22.77
C HIS A 94 -9.55 0.56 22.22
N MET A 95 -9.69 1.40 21.19
CA MET A 95 -8.60 2.22 20.64
C MET A 95 -8.61 3.66 21.16
N LYS A 96 -9.57 4.02 22.02
CA LYS A 96 -9.58 5.35 22.63
C LYS A 96 -8.46 5.48 23.65
N ARG A 97 -7.90 6.68 23.75
CA ARG A 97 -6.75 6.99 24.62
C ARG A 97 -6.94 6.53 26.07
N ASN A 98 -8.12 6.74 26.66
CA ASN A 98 -8.40 6.28 28.02
C ASN A 98 -8.29 4.76 28.15
N LYS A 99 -8.88 3.98 27.23
CA LYS A 99 -8.78 2.52 27.24
C LYS A 99 -7.35 2.02 27.05
N ILE A 100 -6.58 2.64 26.16
CA ILE A 100 -5.15 2.34 25.98
C ILE A 100 -4.38 2.62 27.27
N LEU A 101 -4.66 3.75 27.93
CA LEU A 101 -3.99 4.14 29.18
C LEU A 101 -4.39 3.27 30.37
N ASP A 102 -5.58 2.66 30.36
CA ASP A 102 -6.11 1.82 31.44
C ASP A 102 -5.60 0.37 31.40
N MET A 103 -4.92 -0.05 30.32
CA MET A 103 -4.38 -1.41 30.18
C MET A 103 -3.50 -1.82 31.36
N ASN A 104 -3.54 -3.10 31.73
CA ASN A 104 -2.68 -3.66 32.76
C ASN A 104 -1.20 -3.60 32.31
N PRO A 105 -0.30 -2.93 33.06
CA PRO A 105 1.12 -2.85 32.69
C PRO A 105 1.80 -4.20 32.54
N LYS A 106 1.42 -5.20 33.36
CA LYS A 106 1.94 -6.57 33.24
C LYS A 106 1.54 -7.22 31.93
N PHE A 107 0.31 -6.98 31.46
CA PHE A 107 -0.12 -7.50 30.16
C PHE A 107 0.72 -6.90 29.01
N ILE A 108 0.97 -5.58 29.06
CA ILE A 108 1.79 -4.90 28.06
C ILE A 108 3.22 -5.48 28.06
N ASP A 109 3.78 -5.71 29.25
CA ASP A 109 5.11 -6.31 29.41
C ASP A 109 5.17 -7.76 28.89
N ASP A 110 4.18 -8.57 29.24
CA ASP A 110 4.11 -9.99 28.88
C ASP A 110 3.82 -10.21 27.38
N LYS A 111 3.16 -9.25 26.71
CA LYS A 111 2.74 -9.37 25.30
C LYS A 111 3.58 -8.55 24.32
N CYS A 112 4.61 -7.85 24.79
CA CYS A 112 5.43 -6.96 23.97
C CYS A 112 5.95 -7.62 22.68
N GLU A 113 6.56 -8.79 22.79
CA GLU A 113 7.13 -9.55 21.67
C GLU A 113 6.04 -9.96 20.69
N ILE A 114 4.92 -10.50 21.18
CA ILE A 114 3.81 -10.96 20.35
C ILE A 114 3.23 -9.81 19.52
N ILE A 115 3.10 -8.62 20.12
CA ILE A 115 2.60 -7.44 19.38
C ILE A 115 3.63 -6.98 18.34
N CYS A 116 4.93 -6.98 18.67
CA CYS A 116 5.97 -6.62 17.70
C CYS A 116 6.04 -7.63 16.54
N ASP A 117 5.94 -8.93 16.85
CA ASP A 117 5.90 -10.01 15.86
C ASP A 117 4.68 -9.85 14.93
N ALA A 118 3.52 -9.50 15.47
CA ALA A 118 2.31 -9.27 14.69
C ALA A 118 2.42 -8.06 13.74
N ILE A 119 3.06 -6.97 14.17
CA ILE A 119 3.29 -5.79 13.32
C ILE A 119 4.31 -6.12 12.23
N ASP A 120 5.37 -6.88 12.55
CA ASP A 120 6.35 -7.33 11.56
C ASP A 120 5.70 -8.20 10.47
N ARG A 121 4.82 -9.11 10.87
CA ARG A 121 4.01 -9.92 9.93
C ARG A 121 3.11 -9.06 9.05
N ALA A 122 2.53 -7.99 9.60
CA ALA A 122 1.74 -7.04 8.81
C ALA A 122 2.63 -6.29 7.82
N MET A 123 3.81 -5.82 8.23
CA MET A 123 4.79 -5.19 7.34
C MET A 123 5.22 -6.14 6.22
N PHE A 124 5.42 -7.42 6.54
CA PHE A 124 5.75 -8.46 5.55
C PHE A 124 4.65 -8.60 4.50
N PHE A 125 3.39 -8.64 4.93
CA PHE A 125 2.24 -8.64 4.03
C PHE A 125 2.19 -7.39 3.14
N PHE A 126 2.29 -6.19 3.73
CA PHE A 126 2.24 -4.95 2.96
C PHE A 126 3.41 -4.81 1.96
N ASN A 127 4.60 -5.29 2.32
CA ASN A 127 5.74 -5.30 1.41
C ASN A 127 5.51 -6.29 0.26
N THR A 128 5.27 -7.56 0.57
CA THR A 128 5.22 -8.65 -0.43
C THR A 128 3.98 -8.66 -1.30
N ARG A 129 2.84 -8.17 -0.81
CA ARG A 129 1.54 -8.23 -1.52
C ARG A 129 1.00 -6.87 -1.94
N CYS A 130 1.37 -5.80 -1.24
CA CYS A 130 0.80 -4.47 -1.47
C CYS A 130 1.80 -3.47 -2.07
N GLY A 131 3.06 -3.86 -2.29
CA GLY A 131 4.06 -3.00 -2.90
C GLY A 131 4.44 -1.79 -2.03
N ILE A 132 4.39 -1.95 -0.70
CA ILE A 132 4.76 -0.90 0.26
C ILE A 132 6.25 -0.96 0.59
N ARG A 133 6.96 0.17 0.53
CA ARG A 133 8.40 0.28 0.80
C ARG A 133 8.73 0.99 2.11
N ASP A 134 7.80 1.76 2.64
CA ASP A 134 7.95 2.54 3.87
C ASP A 134 6.61 2.53 4.63
N ILE A 135 6.65 2.39 5.95
CA ILE A 135 5.44 2.45 6.80
C ILE A 135 4.60 3.70 6.54
N LYS A 136 5.23 4.81 6.11
CA LYS A 136 4.56 6.07 5.76
C LYS A 136 3.81 6.03 4.42
N GLU A 137 4.11 5.08 3.55
CA GLU A 137 3.37 4.89 2.28
C GLU A 137 1.98 4.26 2.50
N ILE A 138 1.72 3.71 3.69
CA ILE A 138 0.41 3.22 4.09
C ILE A 138 -0.45 4.41 4.53
N ASN A 139 -1.30 4.88 3.61
CA ASN A 139 -2.09 6.10 3.81
C ASN A 139 -2.96 6.11 5.09
N TYR A 140 -3.42 4.94 5.51
CA TYR A 140 -4.23 4.79 6.72
C TYR A 140 -3.53 3.82 7.68
N SER A 141 -2.89 4.33 8.73
CA SER A 141 -2.20 3.50 9.73
C SER A 141 -3.11 2.46 10.41
N LEU A 142 -4.42 2.73 10.46
CA LEU A 142 -5.46 1.80 10.91
C LEU A 142 -5.52 0.51 10.08
N MET A 143 -5.08 0.52 8.81
CA MET A 143 -4.95 -0.70 8.02
C MET A 143 -3.86 -1.61 8.59
N ILE A 144 -2.78 -1.02 9.12
CA ILE A 144 -1.73 -1.76 9.81
C ILE A 144 -2.29 -2.39 11.09
N VAL A 145 -3.09 -1.63 11.86
CA VAL A 145 -3.73 -2.14 13.08
C VAL A 145 -4.59 -3.36 12.78
N LEU A 146 -5.41 -3.31 11.72
CA LEU A 146 -6.26 -4.43 11.33
C LEU A 146 -5.44 -5.68 10.98
N VAL A 147 -4.48 -5.55 10.06
CA VAL A 147 -3.66 -6.68 9.59
C VAL A 147 -2.81 -7.24 10.73
N SER A 148 -2.21 -6.38 11.55
CA SER A 148 -1.43 -6.80 12.71
C SER A 148 -2.30 -7.55 13.71
N THR A 149 -3.52 -7.07 13.98
CA THR A 149 -4.44 -7.76 14.90
C THR A 149 -4.78 -9.17 14.39
N VAL A 150 -5.05 -9.33 13.09
CA VAL A 150 -5.27 -10.64 12.48
C VAL A 150 -4.03 -11.53 12.62
N PHE A 151 -2.83 -11.02 12.35
CA PHE A 151 -1.59 -11.80 12.39
C PHE A 151 -0.97 -12.02 13.77
N ILE A 152 -1.67 -11.64 14.85
CA ILE A 152 -1.39 -12.20 16.19
C ILE A 152 -1.60 -13.71 16.18
N ASP A 153 -2.59 -14.22 15.43
CA ASP A 153 -2.85 -15.66 15.31
C ASP A 153 -1.90 -16.31 14.28
N ASP A 154 -1.06 -17.22 14.74
CA ASP A 154 -0.09 -17.95 13.90
C ASP A 154 -0.77 -18.79 12.82
N THR A 155 -1.96 -19.33 13.09
CA THR A 155 -2.72 -20.14 12.12
C THR A 155 -3.13 -19.25 10.95
N TRP A 156 -3.59 -18.04 11.23
CA TRP A 156 -4.00 -17.09 10.19
C TRP A 156 -2.82 -16.51 9.43
N PHE A 157 -1.72 -16.21 10.13
CA PHE A 157 -0.50 -15.74 9.46
C PHE A 157 0.06 -16.77 8.47
N ASN A 158 -0.03 -18.06 8.77
CA ASN A 158 0.50 -19.12 7.91
C ASN A 158 -0.50 -19.61 6.84
N ASP A 159 -1.73 -19.10 6.83
CA ASP A 159 -2.75 -19.49 5.86
C ASP A 159 -2.73 -18.58 4.61
N LYS A 160 -2.34 -19.15 3.46
CA LYS A 160 -2.33 -18.46 2.16
C LYS A 160 -3.69 -17.84 1.82
N GLN A 161 -4.81 -18.45 2.23
CA GLN A 161 -6.15 -17.93 1.96
C GLN A 161 -6.49 -16.70 2.81
N VAL A 162 -5.95 -16.60 4.03
CA VAL A 162 -6.06 -15.38 4.85
C VAL A 162 -5.34 -14.23 4.16
N HIS A 163 -4.11 -14.45 3.69
CA HIS A 163 -3.34 -13.46 2.94
C HIS A 163 -4.06 -13.01 1.66
N LYS A 164 -4.62 -13.95 0.88
CA LYS A 164 -5.40 -13.62 -0.33
C LYS A 164 -6.59 -12.71 0.01
N LYS A 165 -7.34 -13.01 1.08
CA LYS A 165 -8.51 -12.21 1.50
C LYS A 165 -8.12 -10.84 2.04
N LEU A 166 -7.02 -10.74 2.80
CA LEU A 166 -6.48 -9.46 3.25
C LEU A 166 -6.00 -8.61 2.07
N GLU A 167 -5.39 -9.21 1.05
CA GLU A 167 -4.99 -8.48 -0.15
C GLU A 167 -6.20 -8.00 -0.96
N ALA A 168 -7.21 -8.85 -1.13
CA ALA A 168 -8.47 -8.48 -1.77
C ALA A 168 -9.12 -7.30 -1.04
N TRP A 169 -9.13 -7.32 0.30
CA TRP A 169 -9.60 -6.23 1.13
C TRP A 169 -8.78 -4.96 0.95
N TYR A 170 -7.45 -5.05 0.99
CA TYR A 170 -6.59 -3.88 0.87
C TYR A 170 -6.85 -3.12 -0.43
N TRP A 171 -6.80 -3.83 -1.56
CA TRP A 171 -7.06 -3.23 -2.87
C TRP A 171 -8.50 -2.71 -2.97
N SER A 172 -9.48 -3.46 -2.45
CA SER A 172 -10.88 -3.00 -2.43
C SER A 172 -11.05 -1.73 -1.61
N ALA A 173 -10.42 -1.65 -0.44
CA ALA A 173 -10.59 -0.56 0.50
C ALA A 173 -9.97 0.75 -0.02
N ILE A 174 -8.76 0.69 -0.57
CA ILE A 174 -8.06 1.91 -1.04
C ILE A 174 -8.71 2.47 -2.31
N PHE A 175 -9.17 1.62 -3.24
CA PHE A 175 -9.76 2.06 -4.50
C PHE A 175 -11.27 2.34 -4.44
N SER A 176 -11.98 1.90 -3.40
CA SER A 176 -13.38 2.27 -3.16
C SER A 176 -13.55 3.49 -2.24
N GLY A 177 -12.47 3.94 -1.59
CA GLY A 177 -12.56 5.03 -0.61
C GLY A 177 -13.21 4.59 0.71
N GLU A 178 -13.10 3.30 1.07
CA GLU A 178 -13.66 2.73 2.30
C GLU A 178 -13.20 3.49 3.55
N TYR A 179 -11.99 4.06 3.51
CA TYR A 179 -11.37 4.83 4.60
C TYR A 179 -11.38 6.35 4.34
N ASP A 180 -12.20 6.83 3.40
CA ASP A 180 -12.28 8.27 3.13
C ASP A 180 -12.91 9.05 4.28
N LYS A 181 -13.84 8.41 5.00
CA LYS A 181 -14.59 8.96 6.15
C LYS A 181 -14.76 7.90 7.22
N ASP A 182 -14.97 8.33 8.47
CA ASP A 182 -15.25 7.45 9.61
C ASP A 182 -14.25 6.30 9.80
N GLN A 183 -12.96 6.57 9.54
CA GLN A 183 -11.90 5.57 9.44
C GLN A 183 -11.84 4.58 10.61
N ASN A 184 -12.03 5.04 11.84
CA ASN A 184 -12.05 4.16 13.02
C ASN A 184 -13.24 3.19 13.01
N VAL A 185 -14.42 3.67 12.62
CA VAL A 185 -15.63 2.84 12.49
C VAL A 185 -15.41 1.80 11.41
N ARG A 186 -14.94 2.24 10.23
CA ARG A 186 -14.65 1.40 9.06
C ARG A 186 -13.62 0.32 9.38
N MET A 187 -12.55 0.68 10.09
CA MET A 187 -11.54 -0.28 10.53
C MET A 187 -12.15 -1.36 11.41
N ILE A 188 -12.89 -0.99 12.46
CA ILE A 188 -13.48 -1.97 13.36
C ILE A 188 -14.50 -2.85 12.63
N THR A 189 -15.38 -2.29 11.80
CA THR A 189 -16.33 -3.07 11.01
C THR A 189 -15.63 -4.09 10.10
N ASN A 190 -14.55 -3.67 9.43
CA ASN A 190 -13.75 -4.55 8.57
C ASN A 190 -13.01 -5.63 9.37
N LEU A 191 -12.41 -5.28 10.51
CA LEU A 191 -11.75 -6.24 11.41
C LEU A 191 -12.74 -7.30 11.91
N GLN A 192 -13.93 -6.88 12.35
CA GLN A 192 -14.98 -7.80 12.77
C GLN A 192 -15.41 -8.73 11.63
N ALA A 193 -15.56 -8.20 10.40
CA ALA A 193 -15.93 -9.00 9.24
C ALA A 193 -14.84 -10.04 8.89
N MET A 194 -13.57 -9.63 8.90
CA MET A 194 -12.41 -10.53 8.71
C MET A 194 -12.38 -11.64 9.75
N VAL A 195 -12.50 -11.29 11.03
CA VAL A 195 -12.48 -12.25 12.12
C VAL A 195 -13.67 -13.22 12.04
N ARG A 196 -14.87 -12.75 11.72
CA ARG A 196 -16.03 -13.65 11.45
C ARG A 196 -15.72 -14.61 10.31
N GLN A 197 -15.12 -14.11 9.24
CA GLN A 197 -14.81 -14.90 8.06
C GLN A 197 -13.78 -16.00 8.35
N PHE A 198 -12.73 -15.70 9.12
CA PHE A 198 -11.67 -16.66 9.43
C PHE A 198 -12.06 -17.67 10.52
N THR A 199 -12.89 -17.26 11.49
CA THR A 199 -13.38 -18.15 12.56
C THR A 199 -14.52 -19.06 12.11
N LYS A 200 -15.49 -18.54 11.36
CA LYS A 200 -16.70 -19.30 10.95
C LYS A 200 -16.58 -19.92 9.56
N LYS A 201 -15.48 -19.67 8.84
CA LYS A 201 -15.28 -20.06 7.43
C LYS A 201 -16.46 -19.66 6.54
N SER A 202 -17.03 -18.47 6.77
CA SER A 202 -18.15 -17.95 5.99
C SER A 202 -17.73 -17.41 4.63
N ASN A 203 -18.70 -17.17 3.76
CA ASN A 203 -18.47 -16.55 2.45
C ASN A 203 -17.95 -15.10 2.58
N ALA A 204 -17.30 -14.63 1.51
CA ALA A 204 -16.65 -13.32 1.43
C ALA A 204 -17.59 -12.23 0.89
N ASP A 205 -18.91 -12.33 1.10
CA ASP A 205 -19.90 -11.46 0.44
C ASP A 205 -19.70 -9.98 0.70
N TRP A 206 -19.20 -9.63 1.88
CA TRP A 206 -18.88 -8.24 2.22
C TRP A 206 -17.71 -7.69 1.41
N LEU A 207 -16.69 -8.52 1.10
CA LEU A 207 -15.60 -8.16 0.20
C LEU A 207 -16.09 -8.04 -1.24
N ASN A 208 -16.95 -8.95 -1.69
CA ASN A 208 -17.59 -8.85 -3.00
C ASN A 208 -18.40 -7.56 -3.15
N LYS A 209 -19.07 -7.11 -2.08
CA LYS A 209 -19.77 -5.80 -2.06
C LYS A 209 -18.79 -4.63 -2.13
N MET A 210 -17.70 -4.67 -1.37
CA MET A 210 -16.67 -3.62 -1.40
C MET A 210 -15.99 -3.53 -2.77
N MET A 211 -15.67 -4.67 -3.38
CA MET A 211 -15.08 -4.78 -4.72
C MET A 211 -15.95 -4.12 -5.80
N LYS A 212 -17.29 -4.12 -5.66
CA LYS A 212 -18.18 -3.45 -6.61
C LYS A 212 -18.00 -1.94 -6.65
N ASN A 213 -17.45 -1.33 -5.60
CA ASN A 213 -17.19 0.11 -5.51
C ASN A 213 -15.76 0.50 -5.94
N VAL A 214 -14.91 -0.48 -6.27
CA VAL A 214 -13.53 -0.23 -6.71
C VAL A 214 -13.56 0.57 -8.01
N LEU A 215 -13.02 1.79 -7.95
CA LEU A 215 -13.03 2.77 -9.05
C LEU A 215 -14.44 3.17 -9.52
N GLU A 216 -15.47 3.01 -8.69
CA GLU A 216 -16.85 3.40 -9.01
C GLU A 216 -17.39 4.45 -8.02
N THR A 217 -16.61 4.81 -7.00
CA THR A 217 -17.05 5.76 -5.97
C THR A 217 -17.00 7.19 -6.49
N LYS A 218 -18.19 7.74 -6.75
CA LYS A 218 -18.39 9.11 -7.25
C LYS A 218 -17.62 10.16 -6.44
N TYR A 219 -16.91 11.03 -7.14
CA TYR A 219 -16.04 12.10 -6.63
C TYR A 219 -14.85 11.63 -5.79
N PHE A 220 -14.56 10.32 -5.79
CA PHE A 220 -13.37 9.78 -5.13
C PHE A 220 -12.48 9.04 -6.13
N SER A 221 -12.98 7.98 -6.75
CA SER A 221 -12.19 7.10 -7.62
C SER A 221 -12.88 6.73 -8.93
N ASP A 222 -14.08 7.26 -9.19
CA ASP A 222 -14.77 7.06 -10.46
C ASP A 222 -13.98 7.65 -11.65
N GLU A 223 -14.29 7.15 -12.85
CA GLU A 223 -13.68 7.61 -14.10
C GLU A 223 -13.70 9.14 -14.23
N GLY A 224 -14.82 9.78 -13.90
CA GLY A 224 -15.01 11.22 -14.08
C GLY A 224 -14.04 12.04 -13.24
N VAL A 225 -13.88 11.71 -11.96
CA VAL A 225 -12.89 12.42 -11.12
C VAL A 225 -11.46 12.13 -11.58
N LEU A 226 -11.13 10.87 -11.91
CA LEU A 226 -9.78 10.50 -12.35
C LEU A 226 -9.37 11.13 -13.68
N LEU A 227 -10.33 11.42 -14.57
CA LEU A 227 -10.15 12.14 -15.82
C LEU A 227 -10.41 13.65 -15.72
N LEU A 228 -10.49 14.19 -14.49
CA LEU A 228 -10.68 15.61 -14.19
C LEU A 228 -11.94 16.24 -14.82
N GLU A 229 -12.99 15.46 -15.01
CA GLU A 229 -14.25 15.94 -15.59
C GLU A 229 -15.01 16.91 -14.67
N TYR A 230 -14.69 16.88 -13.38
CA TYR A 230 -15.29 17.73 -12.35
C TYR A 230 -14.35 18.87 -11.89
N ALA A 231 -13.30 19.16 -12.66
CA ALA A 231 -12.34 20.22 -12.32
C ALA A 231 -13.01 21.60 -12.24
N ASP A 232 -14.02 21.88 -13.07
CA ASP A 232 -14.80 23.12 -13.05
C ASP A 232 -15.68 23.27 -11.79
N GLU A 233 -15.90 22.17 -11.06
CA GLU A 233 -16.57 22.15 -9.75
C GLU A 233 -15.57 22.15 -8.57
N ASP A 234 -14.29 22.42 -8.82
CA ASP A 234 -13.20 22.31 -7.83
C ASP A 234 -13.07 20.92 -7.19
N ARG A 235 -13.44 19.87 -7.94
CA ARG A 235 -13.30 18.48 -7.51
C ARG A 235 -12.14 17.81 -8.24
N TYR A 236 -11.09 17.52 -7.49
CA TYR A 236 -9.87 16.91 -8.01
C TYR A 236 -9.60 15.55 -7.32
N PRO A 237 -8.96 14.59 -7.99
CA PRO A 237 -8.46 13.38 -7.37
C PRO A 237 -7.56 13.70 -6.19
N LYS A 238 -7.74 12.97 -5.08
CA LYS A 238 -6.79 13.05 -3.96
C LYS A 238 -5.42 12.56 -4.42
N THR A 239 -4.36 13.25 -4.01
CA THR A 239 -2.97 12.90 -4.36
C THR A 239 -2.62 11.44 -4.04
N VAL A 240 -3.26 10.86 -3.01
CA VAL A 240 -3.05 9.46 -2.63
C VAL A 240 -3.45 8.47 -3.72
N LEU A 241 -4.43 8.78 -4.59
CA LEU A 241 -4.86 7.87 -5.66
C LEU A 241 -3.73 7.60 -6.64
N ARG A 242 -2.87 8.60 -6.90
CA ARG A 242 -1.65 8.42 -7.69
C ARG A 242 -0.76 7.36 -7.06
N ASN A 243 -0.57 7.43 -5.74
CA ASN A 243 0.25 6.47 -5.02
C ASN A 243 -0.37 5.07 -5.07
N PHE A 244 -1.70 4.95 -4.94
CA PHE A 244 -2.38 3.65 -5.03
C PHE A 244 -2.19 2.97 -6.39
N PHE A 245 -2.31 3.70 -7.50
CA PHE A 245 -2.03 3.13 -8.83
C PHE A 245 -0.57 2.71 -8.98
N CYS A 246 0.38 3.56 -8.55
CA CYS A 246 1.80 3.21 -8.57
C CYS A 246 2.11 1.98 -7.70
N GLN A 247 1.54 1.91 -6.49
CA GLN A 247 1.71 0.79 -5.56
C GLN A 247 1.12 -0.51 -6.12
N TYR A 248 -0.07 -0.44 -6.72
CA TYR A 248 -0.68 -1.59 -7.38
C TYR A 248 0.24 -2.17 -8.47
N LEU A 249 0.74 -1.31 -9.36
CA LEU A 249 1.64 -1.74 -10.42
C LEU A 249 2.98 -2.27 -9.85
N LEU A 250 3.51 -1.63 -8.82
CA LEU A 250 4.75 -2.06 -8.16
C LEU A 250 4.61 -3.44 -7.50
N ALA A 251 3.47 -3.70 -6.85
CA ALA A 251 3.16 -5.01 -6.25
C ALA A 251 3.11 -6.13 -7.31
N GLN A 252 2.74 -5.80 -8.55
CA GLN A 252 2.75 -6.75 -9.66
C GLN A 252 4.13 -6.94 -10.30
N THR A 253 5.09 -6.08 -9.97
CA THR A 253 6.43 -5.95 -10.58
C THR A 253 6.40 -5.72 -12.10
N TYR A 254 7.40 -5.03 -12.65
CA TYR A 254 7.50 -4.81 -14.09
C TYR A 254 8.92 -4.45 -14.50
N ARG A 255 9.22 -4.53 -15.81
CA ARG A 255 10.47 -4.02 -16.35
C ARG A 255 10.42 -2.51 -16.50
N ASP A 256 11.54 -1.84 -16.27
CA ASP A 256 11.61 -0.38 -16.39
C ASP A 256 11.14 0.09 -17.79
N MET A 257 10.54 1.28 -17.85
CA MET A 257 9.95 1.81 -19.08
C MET A 257 10.92 1.92 -20.24
N PHE A 258 12.20 2.16 -19.95
CA PHE A 258 13.22 2.47 -20.96
C PHE A 258 14.40 1.48 -20.95
N ASP A 259 14.48 0.62 -19.94
CA ASP A 259 15.53 -0.40 -19.82
C ASP A 259 14.92 -1.75 -19.40
N ASN A 260 14.75 -2.65 -20.37
CA ASN A 260 14.14 -3.96 -20.15
C ASN A 260 14.99 -4.88 -19.25
N SER A 261 16.27 -4.56 -19.03
CA SER A 261 17.13 -5.33 -18.11
C SER A 261 16.81 -5.04 -16.65
N LYS A 262 16.29 -3.85 -16.35
CA LYS A 262 15.97 -3.41 -14.99
C LYS A 262 14.59 -3.85 -14.55
N LEU A 263 14.51 -4.36 -13.32
CA LEU A 263 13.25 -4.72 -12.67
C LEU A 263 12.82 -3.60 -11.71
N VAL A 264 11.57 -3.16 -11.86
CA VAL A 264 10.89 -2.27 -10.92
C VAL A 264 10.08 -3.13 -9.96
N SER A 265 10.52 -3.16 -8.69
CA SER A 265 9.95 -3.97 -7.62
C SER A 265 10.35 -3.40 -6.25
N VAL A 266 9.58 -3.71 -5.20
CA VAL A 266 9.97 -3.48 -3.79
C VAL A 266 11.05 -4.45 -3.31
N PHE A 267 11.67 -5.20 -4.21
CA PHE A 267 12.83 -6.07 -3.96
C PHE A 267 13.97 -5.80 -4.92
N ALA A 268 13.86 -4.78 -5.76
CA ALA A 268 14.93 -4.36 -6.63
C ALA A 268 16.04 -3.67 -5.83
N GLU A 269 17.28 -3.74 -6.33
CA GLU A 269 18.44 -3.07 -5.74
C GLU A 269 18.23 -1.54 -5.63
N GLU A 270 17.64 -0.95 -6.68
CA GLU A 270 17.34 0.49 -6.76
C GLU A 270 15.94 0.85 -6.16
N GLU A 271 15.34 0.03 -5.28
CA GLU A 271 13.95 0.25 -4.80
C GLU A 271 13.69 1.62 -4.14
N ASN A 272 14.71 2.15 -3.44
CA ASN A 272 14.66 3.43 -2.74
C ASN A 272 14.88 4.61 -3.70
N GLU A 273 15.20 4.32 -4.96
CA GLU A 273 15.46 5.29 -6.02
C GLU A 273 14.37 5.24 -7.11
N LEU A 274 13.22 4.63 -6.84
CA LEU A 274 12.09 4.70 -7.77
C LEU A 274 11.35 6.03 -7.64
N GLU A 275 11.11 6.68 -8.77
CA GLU A 275 10.47 7.98 -8.87
C GLU A 275 9.16 7.89 -9.67
N ALA A 276 8.16 8.68 -9.26
CA ALA A 276 6.91 8.78 -10.00
C ALA A 276 7.13 9.57 -11.30
N HIS A 277 6.83 8.93 -12.43
CA HIS A 277 7.06 9.46 -13.76
C HIS A 277 5.75 9.60 -14.53
N HIS A 278 5.66 10.67 -15.33
CA HIS A 278 4.50 10.89 -16.19
C HIS A 278 4.61 10.04 -17.44
N ILE A 279 3.64 9.18 -17.71
CA ILE A 279 3.64 8.34 -18.91
C ILE A 279 3.49 9.21 -20.17
N ILE A 280 2.61 10.21 -20.10
CA ILE A 280 2.48 11.30 -21.07
C ILE A 280 3.27 12.49 -20.52
N PRO A 281 4.46 12.82 -21.06
CA PRO A 281 5.34 13.84 -20.49
C PRO A 281 4.73 15.25 -20.53
N LEU A 282 4.93 16.03 -19.46
CA LEU A 282 4.44 17.43 -19.42
C LEU A 282 5.01 18.31 -20.53
N GLY A 283 6.23 18.02 -21.00
CA GLY A 283 6.87 18.75 -22.09
C GLY A 283 6.13 18.65 -23.42
N SER A 284 5.29 17.62 -23.62
CA SER A 284 4.45 17.53 -24.82
C SER A 284 3.30 18.54 -24.83
N ALA A 285 2.97 19.13 -23.67
CA ALA A 285 1.86 20.05 -23.49
C ALA A 285 2.29 21.52 -23.40
N THR A 286 3.57 21.80 -23.09
CA THR A 286 4.09 23.17 -22.95
C THR A 286 4.29 23.84 -24.30
N LYS A 287 3.88 25.12 -24.41
CA LYS A 287 4.26 25.99 -25.54
C LYS A 287 5.56 26.73 -25.21
N VAL A 288 6.14 27.38 -26.22
CA VAL A 288 7.32 28.25 -26.04
C VAL A 288 6.99 29.35 -25.02
N GLY A 289 7.69 29.34 -23.88
CA GLY A 289 7.48 30.27 -22.77
C GLY A 289 6.71 29.69 -21.57
N ASP A 290 6.08 28.52 -21.70
CA ASP A 290 5.41 27.84 -20.59
C ASP A 290 6.42 27.05 -19.74
N SER A 291 6.25 27.09 -18.41
CA SER A 291 7.04 26.28 -17.49
C SER A 291 6.32 24.96 -17.20
N THR A 292 7.02 23.83 -17.34
CA THR A 292 6.50 22.52 -16.89
C THR A 292 6.19 22.50 -15.39
N LYS A 293 6.81 23.38 -14.60
CA LYS A 293 6.51 23.58 -13.18
C LYS A 293 5.09 24.09 -12.95
N ASP A 294 4.61 25.00 -13.79
CA ASP A 294 3.28 25.60 -13.64
C ASP A 294 2.21 24.58 -13.97
N LEU A 295 2.41 23.79 -15.04
CA LEU A 295 1.55 22.65 -15.36
C LEU A 295 1.52 21.62 -14.22
N ARG A 296 2.68 21.28 -13.65
CA ARG A 296 2.77 20.30 -12.55
C ARG A 296 2.00 20.74 -11.29
N ASN A 297 1.87 22.04 -11.06
CA ASN A 297 1.14 22.59 -9.92
C ASN A 297 -0.34 22.85 -10.20
N LYS A 298 -0.79 22.72 -11.46
CA LYS A 298 -2.18 22.95 -11.86
C LYS A 298 -3.01 21.69 -11.65
N ASN A 299 -3.73 21.62 -10.52
CA ASN A 299 -4.56 20.46 -10.16
C ASN A 299 -5.65 20.11 -11.21
N SER A 300 -6.09 21.09 -12.01
CA SER A 300 -7.05 20.90 -13.10
C SER A 300 -6.43 20.37 -14.40
N SER A 301 -5.10 20.21 -14.46
CA SER A 301 -4.42 19.73 -15.67
C SER A 301 -4.54 18.21 -15.80
N ILE A 302 -5.06 17.73 -16.92
CA ILE A 302 -5.25 16.29 -17.20
C ILE A 302 -3.96 15.47 -17.09
N TYR A 303 -2.81 16.09 -17.36
CA TYR A 303 -1.51 15.44 -17.21
C TYR A 303 -1.17 15.09 -15.76
N ASN A 304 -1.78 15.76 -14.78
CA ASN A 304 -1.63 15.46 -13.35
C ASN A 304 -2.64 14.41 -12.85
N SER A 305 -3.45 13.83 -13.74
CA SER A 305 -4.31 12.70 -13.40
C SER A 305 -3.50 11.58 -12.74
N PRO A 306 -4.01 10.92 -11.68
CA PRO A 306 -3.40 9.71 -11.11
C PRO A 306 -3.09 8.63 -12.15
N LEU A 307 -3.86 8.58 -13.23
CA LEU A 307 -3.70 7.62 -14.32
C LEU A 307 -2.51 7.92 -15.23
N ASN A 308 -1.86 9.07 -15.09
CA ASN A 308 -0.70 9.41 -15.89
C ASN A 308 0.62 9.04 -15.21
N PHE A 309 0.60 8.26 -14.13
CA PHE A 309 1.80 7.95 -13.36
C PHE A 309 2.11 6.46 -13.26
N VAL A 310 3.40 6.18 -13.23
CA VAL A 310 4.04 4.91 -12.86
C VAL A 310 5.33 5.19 -12.08
N LEU A 311 5.99 4.16 -11.56
CA LEU A 311 7.32 4.28 -10.99
C LEU A 311 8.37 3.84 -12.01
N ILE A 312 9.48 4.55 -12.08
CA ILE A 312 10.66 4.13 -12.86
C ILE A 312 11.90 4.35 -12.03
N THR A 313 13.03 3.80 -12.45
CA THR A 313 14.30 4.09 -11.79
C THR A 313 14.70 5.56 -11.99
N LYS A 314 15.32 6.16 -10.96
CA LYS A 314 15.87 7.51 -11.04
C LYS A 314 16.86 7.69 -12.19
N ASN A 315 17.66 6.65 -12.48
CA ASN A 315 18.56 6.62 -13.63
C ASN A 315 17.78 6.75 -14.94
N SER A 316 16.76 5.93 -15.16
CA SER A 316 15.89 6.04 -16.33
C SER A 316 15.20 7.40 -16.43
N ASN A 317 14.74 7.96 -15.31
CA ASN A 317 14.10 9.27 -15.27
C ASN A 317 15.07 10.42 -15.63
N ARG A 318 16.36 10.27 -15.31
CA ARG A 318 17.40 11.21 -15.74
C ARG A 318 17.72 11.05 -17.22
N ASP A 319 17.86 9.81 -17.68
CA ASP A 319 18.34 9.51 -19.04
C ASP A 319 17.30 9.83 -20.11
N ILE A 320 16.00 9.77 -19.77
CA ILE A 320 14.93 10.20 -20.68
C ILE A 320 14.89 11.73 -20.87
N SER A 321 15.30 12.50 -19.85
CA SER A 321 15.45 13.97 -19.90
C SER A 321 14.26 14.68 -20.60
N ASP A 322 14.56 15.60 -21.51
CA ASP A 322 13.68 16.46 -22.30
C ASP A 322 13.49 15.96 -23.74
N LYS A 323 13.58 14.63 -23.95
CA LYS A 323 13.33 14.04 -25.27
C LYS A 323 12.00 14.50 -25.86
N SER A 324 11.97 14.64 -27.19
CA SER A 324 10.73 14.90 -27.90
C SER A 324 9.71 13.79 -27.63
N LEU A 325 8.41 14.10 -27.71
CA LEU A 325 7.37 13.09 -27.51
C LEU A 325 7.53 11.90 -28.48
N HIS A 326 7.98 12.15 -29.71
CA HIS A 326 8.23 11.11 -30.70
C HIS A 326 9.32 10.14 -30.23
N ASP A 327 10.48 10.68 -29.83
CA ASP A 327 11.61 9.87 -29.36
C ASP A 327 11.27 9.16 -28.05
N TYR A 328 10.52 9.83 -27.16
CA TYR A 328 9.98 9.24 -25.93
C TYR A 328 9.14 8.00 -26.25
N ALA A 329 8.13 8.14 -27.11
CA ALA A 329 7.20 7.06 -27.45
C ALA A 329 7.88 5.85 -28.10
N GLN A 330 8.94 6.08 -28.87
CA GLN A 330 9.76 5.03 -29.49
C GLN A 330 10.70 4.34 -28.49
N SER A 331 11.15 5.05 -27.44
CA SER A 331 12.04 4.49 -26.42
C SER A 331 11.35 3.57 -25.41
N LEU A 332 10.01 3.58 -25.35
CA LEU A 332 9.24 2.73 -24.48
C LEU A 332 9.35 1.25 -24.88
N THR A 333 9.77 0.40 -23.94
CA THR A 333 9.85 -1.05 -24.16
C THR A 333 8.46 -1.67 -24.35
N VAL A 334 8.37 -2.73 -25.15
CA VAL A 334 7.09 -3.41 -25.43
C VAL A 334 6.54 -4.07 -24.15
N GLU A 335 7.44 -4.62 -23.33
CA GLU A 335 7.14 -5.23 -22.05
C GLU A 335 6.56 -4.23 -21.05
N ALA A 336 7.15 -3.03 -20.95
CA ALA A 336 6.60 -1.97 -20.11
C ALA A 336 5.24 -1.50 -20.62
N LYS A 337 5.08 -1.30 -21.94
CA LYS A 337 3.78 -0.92 -22.52
C LYS A 337 2.68 -1.92 -22.15
N ALA A 338 2.96 -3.22 -22.31
CA ALA A 338 2.01 -4.28 -22.00
C ALA A 338 1.67 -4.34 -20.50
N LYS A 339 2.68 -4.27 -19.62
CA LYS A 339 2.49 -4.45 -18.17
C LYS A 339 1.93 -3.20 -17.48
N LEU A 340 2.16 -2.01 -18.03
CA LEU A 340 1.74 -0.70 -17.49
C LEU A 340 0.50 -0.12 -18.19
N TYR A 341 -0.05 -0.85 -19.16
CA TYR A 341 -1.24 -0.48 -19.93
C TYR A 341 -1.07 0.88 -20.65
N ILE A 342 0.07 1.04 -21.32
CA ILE A 342 0.42 2.27 -22.04
C ILE A 342 0.02 2.10 -23.50
N SER A 343 -0.96 2.91 -23.94
CA SER A 343 -1.33 3.02 -25.34
C SER A 343 -0.21 3.62 -26.18
N ASN A 344 -0.15 3.26 -27.46
CA ASN A 344 0.73 3.96 -28.38
C ASN A 344 0.26 5.41 -28.57
N TYR A 345 1.21 6.34 -28.60
CA TYR A 345 0.99 7.73 -28.92
C TYR A 345 1.14 7.94 -30.43
N ASP A 346 0.15 8.55 -31.05
CA ASP A 346 0.15 8.91 -32.46
C ASP A 346 0.03 10.43 -32.63
N GLY A 347 1.14 11.08 -32.96
CA GLY A 347 1.16 12.49 -33.35
C GLY A 347 1.15 13.48 -32.17
N LYS A 348 0.35 14.55 -32.31
CA LYS A 348 0.33 15.69 -31.38
C LYS A 348 -0.53 15.34 -30.16
N VAL A 349 0.06 15.46 -28.97
CA VAL A 349 -0.65 15.31 -27.70
C VAL A 349 -1.16 16.67 -27.24
N ASP A 350 -2.44 16.71 -26.93
CA ASP A 350 -3.17 17.81 -26.32
C ASP A 350 -4.09 17.28 -25.21
N ASP A 351 -4.88 18.14 -24.57
CA ASP A 351 -5.70 17.74 -23.43
C ASP A 351 -6.76 16.68 -23.80
N LEU A 352 -7.32 16.76 -25.02
CA LEU A 352 -8.36 15.84 -25.49
C LEU A 352 -7.78 14.45 -25.78
N THR A 353 -6.67 14.39 -26.50
CA THR A 353 -5.96 13.15 -26.81
C THR A 353 -5.36 12.52 -25.55
N THR A 354 -4.80 13.33 -24.64
CA THR A 354 -4.35 12.87 -23.32
C THR A 354 -5.49 12.23 -22.55
N LYS A 355 -6.64 12.89 -22.47
CA LYS A 355 -7.83 12.35 -21.80
C LYS A 355 -8.27 11.03 -22.43
N SER A 356 -8.24 10.92 -23.76
CA SER A 356 -8.55 9.67 -24.47
C SER A 356 -7.61 8.51 -24.10
N TYR A 357 -6.29 8.75 -24.11
CA TYR A 357 -5.31 7.73 -23.71
C TYR A 357 -5.48 7.31 -22.25
N LEU A 358 -5.70 8.28 -21.34
CA LEU A 358 -5.92 7.99 -19.93
C LEU A 358 -7.24 7.25 -19.68
N LYS A 359 -8.30 7.54 -20.46
CA LYS A 359 -9.56 6.79 -20.42
C LYS A 359 -9.40 5.33 -20.84
N ASN A 360 -8.61 5.08 -21.87
CA ASN A 360 -8.26 3.70 -22.26
C ASN A 360 -7.51 2.99 -21.12
N ARG A 361 -6.48 3.65 -20.56
CA ARG A 361 -5.71 3.11 -19.42
C ARG A 361 -6.58 2.86 -18.20
N TYR A 362 -7.53 3.75 -17.89
CA TYR A 362 -8.53 3.56 -16.84
C TYR A 362 -9.32 2.27 -17.06
N SER A 363 -9.86 2.07 -18.27
CA SER A 363 -10.67 0.89 -18.60
C SER A 363 -9.90 -0.40 -18.40
N MET A 364 -8.63 -0.43 -18.84
CA MET A 364 -7.73 -1.57 -18.67
C MET A 364 -7.39 -1.82 -17.19
N LEU A 365 -6.98 -0.79 -16.46
CA LEU A 365 -6.63 -0.90 -15.04
C LEU A 365 -7.84 -1.30 -14.19
N ASN A 366 -9.03 -0.74 -14.46
CA ASN A 366 -10.25 -1.10 -13.75
C ASN A 366 -10.57 -2.59 -13.93
N GLY A 367 -10.53 -3.07 -15.17
CA GLY A 367 -10.73 -4.49 -15.49
C GLY A 367 -9.71 -5.39 -14.78
N VAL A 368 -8.42 -5.05 -14.83
CA VAL A 368 -7.35 -5.85 -14.23
C VAL A 368 -7.39 -5.84 -12.70
N ILE A 369 -7.56 -4.67 -12.07
CA ILE A 369 -7.64 -4.55 -10.60
C ILE A 369 -8.83 -5.37 -10.09
N ARG A 370 -10.01 -5.22 -10.70
CA ARG A 370 -11.20 -5.96 -10.27
C ARG A 370 -11.06 -7.46 -10.52
N SER A 371 -10.47 -7.87 -11.64
CA SER A 371 -10.21 -9.30 -11.93
C SER A 371 -9.20 -9.90 -10.95
N HIS A 372 -8.15 -9.16 -10.59
CA HIS A 372 -7.19 -9.58 -9.58
C HIS A 372 -7.86 -9.77 -8.22
N ILE A 373 -8.63 -8.79 -7.75
CA ILE A 373 -9.38 -8.89 -6.49
C ILE A 373 -10.34 -10.08 -6.53
N ALA A 374 -11.06 -10.29 -7.63
CA ALA A 374 -11.97 -11.43 -7.77
C ALA A 374 -11.22 -12.77 -7.68
N GLY A 375 -10.07 -12.92 -8.35
CA GLY A 375 -9.24 -14.12 -8.28
C GLY A 375 -8.64 -14.40 -6.90
N LEU A 376 -8.49 -13.35 -6.06
CA LEU A 376 -8.09 -13.50 -4.66
C LEU A 376 -9.22 -14.04 -3.77
N LEU A 377 -10.49 -13.91 -4.17
CA LEU A 377 -11.66 -14.33 -3.39
C LEU A 377 -12.15 -15.75 -3.72
N VAL A 378 -11.65 -16.34 -4.81
CA VAL A 378 -11.81 -17.76 -5.17
C VAL A 378 -10.77 -18.60 -4.45
#